data_AF-A0AAJ4BAA6-F1
#
_entry.id   AF-A0AAJ4BAA6-F1
#
_cell.length_a   1.000
_cell.length_b   1.000
_cell.length_c   1.000
_cell.angle_alpha   90.00
_cell.angle_beta   90.00
_cell.angle_gamma   90.00
#
_symmetry.space_group_name_H-M   'P 1'
#
loop_
_entity.id
_entity.type
_entity.pdbx_description
1 polymer ?
#
loop_
_entity_poly.entity_id
_entity_poly.type
_entity_poly.pdbx_seq_one_letter_code
_entity_poly.pdbx_strand_id
1 'polypeptide(L)'
;MKIDEDTCEWLGCPTPLEMHKQHALLLENEIQELHLQLRKAREDIYGLVRMHAELSTERDKLRAELKTSNCALASCKTDLGFVRSKLNSLEWGLARATNGAWGSKPLEILPRDLS
;
A
#
# COMPACT_ATOMS: atom_id res chain seq x y z
N MET A 1 -13.22 0.65 -64.55
CA MET A 1 -13.32 -0.80 -64.79
C MET A 1 -14.81 -1.10 -64.99
N LYS A 2 -15.24 -1.47 -66.20
CA LYS A 2 -16.64 -1.87 -66.44
C LYS A 2 -16.78 -3.30 -65.94
N ILE A 3 -17.64 -3.50 -64.96
CA ILE A 3 -17.97 -4.81 -64.43
C ILE A 3 -18.94 -5.42 -65.45
N ASP A 4 -18.62 -6.61 -65.96
CA ASP A 4 -19.49 -7.31 -66.89
C ASP A 4 -20.66 -7.92 -66.11
N GLU A 5 -21.83 -7.30 -66.25
CA GLU A 5 -23.00 -7.52 -65.38
C GLU A 5 -23.55 -8.94 -65.51
N ASP A 6 -23.50 -9.51 -66.73
CA ASP A 6 -23.91 -10.88 -67.05
C ASP A 6 -23.01 -11.94 -66.39
N THR A 7 -21.69 -11.68 -66.30
CA THR A 7 -20.74 -12.59 -65.65
C THR A 7 -20.86 -12.52 -64.12
N CYS A 8 -21.13 -11.34 -63.56
CA CYS A 8 -21.32 -11.17 -62.11
C CYS A 8 -22.62 -11.82 -61.62
N GLU A 9 -23.68 -11.77 -62.41
CA GLU A 9 -24.96 -12.41 -62.09
C GLU A 9 -24.84 -13.94 -62.07
N TRP A 10 -24.11 -14.53 -63.02
CA TRP A 10 -23.82 -15.98 -63.04
C TRP A 10 -22.92 -16.44 -61.87
N LEU A 11 -21.98 -15.60 -61.44
CA LEU A 11 -21.09 -15.87 -60.31
C LEU A 11 -21.74 -15.62 -58.95
N GLY A 12 -22.99 -15.11 -58.91
CA GLY A 12 -23.67 -14.74 -57.66
C GLY A 12 -22.91 -13.67 -56.88
N CYS A 13 -22.17 -12.80 -57.58
CA CYS A 13 -21.42 -11.74 -56.94
C CYS A 13 -22.40 -10.73 -56.34
N PRO A 14 -22.26 -10.38 -55.04
CA PRO A 14 -23.17 -9.44 -54.41
C PRO A 14 -23.09 -8.10 -55.14
N THR A 15 -24.25 -7.51 -55.39
CA THR A 15 -24.32 -6.19 -56.02
C THR A 15 -23.64 -5.15 -55.13
N PRO A 16 -23.11 -4.05 -55.70
CA PRO A 16 -22.51 -2.98 -54.90
C PRO A 16 -23.45 -2.46 -53.80
N LEU A 17 -24.77 -2.42 -54.07
CA LEU A 17 -25.77 -2.04 -53.09
C LEU A 17 -25.90 -3.04 -51.94
N GLU A 18 -25.86 -4.34 -52.22
CA GLU A 18 -25.85 -5.38 -51.19
C GLU A 18 -24.58 -5.34 -50.34
N MET A 19 -23.43 -5.14 -50.97
CA MET A 19 -22.17 -4.93 -50.25
C MET A 19 -22.27 -3.72 -49.31
N HIS A 20 -22.78 -2.58 -49.78
CA HIS A 20 -22.94 -1.39 -48.93
C HIS A 20 -23.88 -1.64 -47.74
N LYS A 21 -24.98 -2.38 -47.94
CA LYS A 21 -25.88 -2.78 -46.84
C LYS A 21 -25.19 -3.67 -45.82
N GLN A 22 -24.42 -4.66 -46.29
CA GLN A 22 -23.64 -5.54 -45.41
C GLN A 22 -22.60 -4.76 -44.62
N HIS A 23 -21.88 -3.85 -45.27
CA HIS A 23 -20.92 -2.97 -44.60
C HIS A 23 -21.58 -2.06 -43.55
N ALA A 24 -22.76 -1.51 -43.84
CA ALA A 24 -23.50 -0.71 -42.87
C ALA A 24 -23.86 -1.53 -41.62
N LEU A 25 -24.31 -2.78 -41.80
CA LEU A 25 -24.61 -3.69 -40.69
C LEU A 25 -23.36 -4.05 -39.86
N LEU A 26 -22.22 -4.26 -40.52
CA LEU A 26 -20.95 -4.51 -39.82
C LEU A 26 -20.53 -3.32 -38.96
N LEU A 27 -20.61 -2.11 -39.52
CA LEU A 27 -20.30 -0.88 -38.78
C LEU A 27 -21.27 -0.65 -37.62
N GLU A 28 -22.55 -0.92 -37.81
CA GLU A 28 -23.54 -0.81 -36.74
C GLU A 28 -23.21 -1.75 -35.56
N ASN A 29 -22.88 -3.01 -35.85
CA ASN A 29 -22.46 -3.97 -34.83
C ASN A 29 -21.17 -3.54 -34.12
N GLU A 30 -20.18 -3.05 -34.87
CA GLU A 30 -18.92 -2.58 -34.29
C GLU A 30 -19.13 -1.37 -33.37
N ILE A 31 -19.98 -0.42 -33.77
CA ILE A 31 -20.35 0.73 -32.94
C ILE A 31 -21.07 0.28 -31.66
N GLN A 32 -21.95 -0.72 -31.74
CA GLN A 32 -22.64 -1.27 -30.57
C GLN A 32 -21.66 -1.93 -29.59
N GLU A 33 -20.72 -2.74 -30.10
CA GLU A 33 -19.70 -3.40 -29.29
C GLU A 33 -18.75 -2.38 -28.63
N LEU A 34 -18.28 -1.38 -29.39
CA LEU A 34 -17.44 -0.31 -28.83
C LEU A 34 -18.16 0.49 -27.74
N HIS A 35 -19.47 0.74 -27.89
CA HIS A 35 -20.25 1.39 -26.85
C HIS A 35 -20.36 0.55 -25.57
N LEU A 36 -20.50 -0.78 -25.71
CA LEU A 36 -20.53 -1.69 -24.57
C LEU A 36 -19.19 -1.68 -23.83
N GLN A 37 -18.09 -1.80 -24.57
CA GLN A 37 -16.74 -1.76 -24.02
C GLN A 37 -16.44 -0.42 -23.34
N LEU A 38 -16.85 0.70 -23.95
CA LEU A 38 -16.69 2.03 -23.36
C LEU A 38 -17.46 2.18 -22.05
N ARG A 39 -18.69 1.66 -21.97
CA ARG A 39 -19.49 1.67 -20.74
C ARG A 39 -18.80 0.88 -19.64
N LYS A 40 -18.37 -0.35 -19.95
CA LYS A 40 -17.65 -1.21 -19.00
C LYS A 40 -16.36 -0.54 -18.52
N ALA A 41 -15.55 0.00 -19.43
CA ALA A 41 -14.32 0.70 -19.07
C ALA A 41 -14.59 1.91 -18.16
N ARG A 42 -15.67 2.66 -18.39
CA ARG A 42 -16.06 3.77 -17.50
C ARG A 42 -16.46 3.29 -16.11
N GLU A 43 -17.20 2.19 -16.02
CA GLU A 43 -17.58 1.58 -14.74
C GLU A 43 -16.35 1.08 -13.99
N ASP A 44 -15.43 0.41 -14.68
CA ASP A 44 -14.18 -0.09 -14.11
C ASP A 44 -13.29 1.05 -13.60
N ILE A 45 -13.13 2.12 -14.38
CA ILE A 45 -12.38 3.33 -13.97
C ILE A 45 -13.01 3.96 -12.73
N TYR A 46 -14.34 4.11 -12.72
CA TYR A 46 -15.03 4.67 -11.57
C TYR A 46 -14.83 3.81 -10.31
N GLY A 47 -14.93 2.48 -10.46
CA GLY A 47 -14.66 1.53 -9.38
C GLY A 47 -13.23 1.67 -8.84
N LEU A 48 -12.23 1.73 -9.74
CA LEU A 48 -10.83 1.92 -9.37
C LEU A 48 -10.58 3.24 -8.65
N VAL A 49 -11.15 4.35 -9.12
CA VAL A 49 -11.03 5.65 -8.47
C VAL A 49 -11.62 5.63 -7.07
N ARG A 50 -12.79 5.01 -6.90
CA ARG A 50 -13.43 4.87 -5.58
C ARG A 50 -12.58 4.06 -4.62
N MET A 51 -12.12 2.88 -5.04
CA MET A 51 -11.25 2.01 -4.23
C MET A 51 -9.94 2.72 -3.87
N HIS A 52 -9.34 3.45 -4.82
CA HIS A 52 -8.14 4.22 -4.55
C HIS A 52 -8.38 5.33 -3.52
N ALA A 53 -9.52 6.03 -3.58
CA ALA A 53 -9.88 7.02 -2.58
C ALA A 53 -10.03 6.37 -1.18
N GLU A 54 -10.75 5.25 -1.08
CA GLU A 54 -10.91 4.49 0.16
C GLU A 54 -9.54 4.07 0.74
N LEU A 55 -8.70 3.41 -0.06
CA LEU A 55 -7.35 3.00 0.34
C LEU A 55 -6.47 4.18 0.76
N SER A 56 -6.56 5.32 0.07
CA SER A 56 -5.81 6.52 0.45
C SER A 56 -6.21 7.02 1.84
N THR A 57 -7.51 7.00 2.15
CA THR A 57 -8.01 7.42 3.48
C THR A 57 -7.56 6.46 4.58
N GLU A 58 -7.61 5.15 4.34
CA GLU A 58 -7.14 4.13 5.30
C GLU A 58 -5.64 4.26 5.54
N ARG A 59 -4.87 4.42 4.46
CA ARG A 59 -3.42 4.66 4.50
C ARG A 59 -3.09 5.90 5.35
N ASP A 60 -3.86 6.97 5.24
CA ASP A 60 -3.66 8.18 6.06
C ASP A 60 -4.00 7.95 7.54
N LYS A 61 -5.09 7.23 7.83
CA LYS A 61 -5.45 6.85 9.21
C LYS A 61 -4.33 6.02 9.85
N LEU A 62 -3.87 4.97 9.17
CA LEU A 62 -2.80 4.11 9.67
C LEU A 62 -1.48 4.87 9.86
N ARG A 63 -1.16 5.81 8.95
CA ARG A 63 0.02 6.68 9.12
C ARG A 63 -0.11 7.58 10.34
N ALA A 64 -1.30 8.12 10.61
CA ALA A 64 -1.54 8.92 11.81
C ALA A 64 -1.38 8.09 13.08
N GLU A 65 -1.96 6.89 13.13
CA GLU A 65 -1.84 5.95 14.26
C GLU A 65 -0.39 5.51 14.49
N LEU A 66 0.35 5.23 13.43
CA LEU A 66 1.77 4.89 13.52
C LEU A 66 2.59 6.05 14.07
N LYS A 67 2.27 7.29 13.66
CA LYS A 67 2.92 8.49 14.17
C LYS A 67 2.62 8.70 15.66
N THR A 68 1.37 8.54 16.09
CA THR A 68 1.01 8.69 17.52
C THR A 68 1.67 7.62 18.38
N SER A 69 1.69 6.36 17.93
CA SER A 69 2.39 5.26 18.59
C SER A 69 3.89 5.53 18.72
N ASN A 70 4.54 6.00 17.65
CA ASN A 70 5.96 6.35 17.68
C ASN A 70 6.25 7.51 18.65
N CYS A 71 5.39 8.53 18.71
CA CYS A 71 5.52 9.61 19.68
C CYS A 71 5.40 9.08 21.12
N ALA A 72 4.40 8.24 21.40
CA ALA A 72 4.23 7.64 22.72
C ALA A 72 5.43 6.77 23.12
N LEU A 73 5.96 5.98 22.18
CA LEU A 73 7.15 5.17 22.37
C LEU A 73 8.39 6.03 22.66
N ALA A 74 8.56 7.14 21.93
CA ALA A 74 9.64 8.09 22.17
C ALA A 74 9.56 8.70 23.58
N SER A 75 8.37 9.14 24.02
CA SER A 75 8.16 9.66 25.38
C SER A 75 8.46 8.60 26.44
N CYS A 76 7.98 7.36 26.25
CA CYS A 76 8.28 6.27 27.16
C CYS A 76 9.79 6.00 27.27
N LYS A 77 10.52 6.06 26.14
CA LYS A 77 12.00 5.94 26.14
C LYS A 77 12.67 7.07 26.92
N THR A 78 12.21 8.31 26.79
CA THR A 78 12.79 9.43 27.56
C THR A 78 12.53 9.26 29.06
N ASP A 79 11.33 8.83 29.43
CA ASP A 79 10.96 8.58 30.82
C ASP A 79 11.79 7.45 31.43
N LEU A 80 11.97 6.35 30.69
CA LEU A 80 12.86 5.26 31.09
C LEU A 80 14.31 5.72 31.27
N GLY A 81 14.83 6.55 30.36
CA GLY A 81 16.17 7.13 30.48
C GLY A 81 16.33 8.02 31.73
N PHE A 82 15.30 8.79 32.05
CA PHE A 82 15.25 9.63 33.24
C PHE A 82 15.21 8.80 34.53
N VAL A 83 14.31 7.80 34.59
CA VAL A 83 14.21 6.88 35.74
C VAL A 83 15.53 6.12 35.94
N ARG A 84 16.15 5.63 34.87
CA ARG A 84 17.47 4.98 34.92
C ARG A 84 18.55 5.91 35.48
N SER A 85 18.56 7.18 35.08
CA SER A 85 19.52 8.16 35.58
C SER A 85 19.33 8.43 37.08
N LYS A 86 18.07 8.53 37.54
CA LYS A 86 17.74 8.64 38.97
C LYS A 86 18.18 7.41 39.76
N LEU A 87 17.92 6.21 39.24
CA LEU A 87 18.34 4.95 39.87
C LEU A 87 19.85 4.93 40.08
N ASN A 88 20.61 5.20 39.02
CA ASN A 88 22.08 5.28 39.11
C ASN A 88 22.52 6.30 40.16
N SER A 89 21.91 7.50 40.19
CA SER A 89 22.24 8.52 41.20
C SER A 89 21.97 8.05 42.63
N LEU A 90 20.88 7.32 42.85
CA LEU A 90 20.56 6.74 44.16
C LEU A 90 21.54 5.63 44.55
N GLU A 91 21.91 4.77 43.61
CA GLU A 91 22.94 3.74 43.83
C GLU A 91 24.28 4.36 44.22
N TRP A 92 24.72 5.41 43.50
CA TRP A 92 25.93 6.16 43.85
C TRP A 92 25.81 6.86 45.22
N GLY A 93 24.62 7.32 45.60
CA GLY A 93 24.35 7.92 46.90
C GLY A 93 24.45 6.89 48.03
N LEU A 94 23.81 5.73 47.85
CA LEU A 94 23.84 4.61 48.78
C LEU A 94 25.27 4.10 48.98
N ALA A 95 26.01 3.86 47.89
CA ALA A 95 27.40 3.41 47.95
C ALA A 95 28.30 4.38 48.75
N ARG A 96 28.08 5.69 48.62
CA ARG A 96 28.75 6.70 49.44
C ARG A 96 28.36 6.62 50.91
N ALA A 97 27.07 6.50 51.20
CA ALA A 97 26.58 6.40 52.57
C ALA A 97 27.09 5.13 53.28
N THR A 98 27.12 3.99 52.57
CA THR A 98 27.62 2.72 53.12
C THR A 98 29.14 2.73 53.30
N ASN A 99 29.90 3.27 52.34
CA ASN A 99 31.36 3.38 52.44
C ASN A 99 31.81 4.46 53.45
N GLY A 100 30.96 5.45 53.73
CA GLY A 100 31.19 6.47 54.76
C GLY A 100 30.79 6.04 56.17
N ALA A 101 29.83 5.12 56.30
CA ALA A 101 29.35 4.62 57.60
C ALA A 101 30.23 3.51 58.18
N TRP A 102 30.95 2.76 57.34
CA TRP A 102 31.91 1.75 57.76
C TRP A 102 33.07 1.78 56.77
N GLY A 103 34.28 2.07 57.25
CA GLY A 103 35.53 1.94 56.48
C GLY A 103 35.85 0.49 56.14
N SER A 104 34.91 -0.20 55.49
CA SER A 104 34.98 -1.62 55.22
C SER A 104 35.42 -1.82 53.77
N LYS A 105 36.53 -2.55 53.63
CA LYS A 105 37.15 -2.94 52.37
C LYS A 105 36.11 -3.49 51.37
N PRO A 106 36.27 -3.26 50.05
CA PRO A 106 35.39 -3.85 49.06
C PRO A 106 35.39 -5.38 49.20
N LEU A 107 34.19 -5.98 49.14
CA LEU A 107 34.02 -7.43 49.17
C LEU A 107 34.76 -8.03 47.97
N GLU A 108 35.88 -8.71 48.21
CA GLU A 108 36.54 -9.54 47.20
C GLU A 108 35.56 -10.66 46.83
N ILE A 109 34.98 -10.56 45.64
CA ILE A 109 34.27 -11.67 45.03
C ILE A 109 35.36 -12.68 44.67
N LEU A 110 35.52 -13.71 45.52
CA LEU A 110 36.37 -14.87 45.19
C LEU A 110 35.95 -15.41 43.82
N PRO A 111 36.91 -15.79 42.96
CA PRO A 111 36.60 -16.35 41.66
C PRO A 111 35.69 -17.57 41.85
N ARG A 112 34.60 -17.65 41.07
CA ARG A 112 33.85 -18.91 40.95
C ARG A 112 34.81 -19.92 40.39
N ASP A 113 35.25 -20.82 41.25
CA ASP A 113 36.05 -21.97 40.86
C ASP A 113 35.32 -22.69 39.73
N LEU A 114 36.05 -22.82 38.62
CA LEU A 114 35.70 -23.65 37.49
C LEU A 114 35.57 -25.09 37.97
N SER A 115 34.37 -25.66 37.89
CA SER A 115 34.09 -27.09 37.83
C SER A 115 32.72 -27.29 37.20
#